data_AF-A0A523QTA1-F1
#
_entry.id   AF-A0A523QTA1-F1
#
_cell.length_a   1.000
_cell.length_b   1.000
_cell.length_c   1.000
_cell.angle_alpha   90.00
_cell.angle_beta   90.00
_cell.angle_gamma   90.00
#
_symmetry.space_group_name_H-M   'P 1'
#
loop_
_entity.id
_entity.type
_entity.pdbx_description
1 polymer ?
#
loop_
_entity_poly.entity_id
_entity_poly.type
_entity_poly.pdbx_seq_one_letter_code
_entity_poly.pdbx_strand_id
1 'polypeptide(L)'
;MPIQRTNWLLLVFILTAQLIVLWISPDERTLGVGIKPVYLHVSLTWTGMFLLAVSGFLGFGVAISTDEKMASWLKSIYTVGFGIYGVGFLVSLYASVVNWGGVPFREPRVITALNILVVAAVAWILTRWIPRKRLNGLLSMVPVVFMIMTVKGSTIVLHPDNPVQNSPNGIKYAFYGMFMLALLLAGWWVCILRKKEDAA
;
A
#
# COMPACT_ATOMS: atom_id res chain seq x y z
N MET A 1 17.05 -7.27 -22.90
CA MET A 1 17.93 -7.66 -21.77
C MET A 1 17.23 -8.73 -20.96
N PRO A 2 17.86 -9.86 -20.62
CA PRO A 2 17.19 -10.89 -19.83
C PRO A 2 16.89 -10.31 -18.44
N ILE A 3 15.62 -10.23 -18.08
CA ILE A 3 15.23 -10.06 -16.69
C ILE A 3 15.83 -11.27 -15.96
N GLN A 4 16.96 -11.04 -15.31
CA GLN A 4 17.81 -12.10 -14.77
C GLN A 4 16.99 -12.99 -13.84
N ARG A 5 17.18 -14.30 -13.95
CA ARG A 5 16.61 -15.35 -13.10
C ARG A 5 16.60 -14.96 -11.60
N THR A 6 17.63 -14.25 -11.15
CA THR A 6 17.78 -13.70 -9.80
C THR A 6 16.65 -12.78 -9.35
N ASN A 7 16.09 -11.92 -10.21
CA ASN A 7 14.98 -11.02 -9.81
C ASN A 7 13.70 -11.81 -9.53
N TRP A 8 13.45 -12.86 -10.31
CA TRP A 8 12.29 -13.73 -10.10
C TRP A 8 12.48 -14.63 -8.89
N LEU A 9 13.71 -15.12 -8.64
CA LEU A 9 14.05 -15.83 -7.41
C LEU A 9 13.82 -14.96 -6.17
N LEU A 10 14.18 -13.67 -6.23
CA LEU A 10 13.92 -12.74 -5.14
C LEU A 10 12.41 -12.53 -4.91
N LEU A 11 11.61 -12.39 -5.98
CA LEU A 11 10.16 -12.32 -5.85
C LEU A 11 9.60 -13.58 -5.18
N VAL A 12 9.97 -14.75 -5.69
CA VAL A 12 9.52 -16.04 -5.13
C VAL A 12 9.92 -16.15 -3.66
N PHE A 13 11.13 -15.73 -3.30
CA PHE A 13 11.59 -15.70 -1.92
C PHE A 13 10.73 -14.80 -1.04
N ILE A 14 10.45 -13.55 -1.47
CA ILE A 14 9.62 -12.60 -0.71
C ILE A 14 8.21 -13.16 -0.51
N LEU A 15 7.57 -13.68 -1.57
CA LEU A 15 6.23 -14.25 -1.51
C LEU A 15 6.19 -15.51 -0.61
N THR A 16 7.19 -16.38 -0.73
CA THR A 16 7.31 -17.57 0.12
C THR A 16 7.50 -17.18 1.58
N ALA A 17 8.34 -16.18 1.86
CA ALA A 17 8.52 -15.66 3.22
C ALA A 17 7.23 -15.09 3.80
N GLN A 18 6.42 -14.36 3.01
CA GLN A 18 5.11 -13.88 3.46
C GLN A 18 4.16 -15.04 3.82
N LEU A 19 4.12 -16.08 2.98
CA LEU A 19 3.32 -17.28 3.26
C LEU A 19 3.79 -18.00 4.53
N ILE A 20 5.10 -18.13 4.73
CA ILE A 20 5.68 -18.72 5.95
C ILE A 20 5.29 -17.89 7.18
N VAL A 21 5.45 -16.57 7.14
CA VAL A 21 5.08 -15.69 8.26
C VAL A 21 3.59 -15.81 8.58
N LEU A 22 2.71 -15.81 7.58
CA LEU A 22 1.26 -16.03 7.78
C LEU A 22 0.93 -17.43 8.31
N TRP A 23 1.73 -18.43 7.96
CA TRP A 23 1.53 -19.80 8.43
C TRP A 23 1.86 -19.93 9.92
N ILE A 24 3.01 -19.37 10.35
CA ILE A 24 3.50 -19.45 11.72
C ILE A 24 2.98 -18.35 12.64
N SER A 25 2.34 -17.31 12.09
CA SER A 25 1.78 -16.21 12.88
C SER A 25 0.75 -16.74 13.87
N PRO A 26 0.74 -16.23 15.11
CA PRO A 26 -0.19 -16.70 16.13
C PRO A 26 -1.63 -16.35 15.76
N ASP A 27 -2.55 -17.25 16.11
CA ASP A 27 -3.97 -16.96 16.08
C ASP A 27 -4.35 -15.98 17.20
N GLU A 28 -5.37 -15.16 16.98
CA GLU A 28 -5.90 -14.24 17.99
C GLU A 28 -7.10 -14.85 18.72
N ARG A 29 -7.33 -14.43 19.97
CA ARG A 29 -8.32 -15.06 20.85
C ARG A 29 -9.76 -15.01 20.31
N THR A 30 -10.10 -13.94 19.60
CA THR A 30 -11.45 -13.67 19.10
C THR A 30 -11.62 -14.16 17.66
N LEU A 31 -10.65 -13.83 16.79
CA LEU A 31 -10.72 -14.11 15.35
C LEU A 31 -10.18 -15.51 14.98
N GLY A 32 -9.42 -16.16 15.87
CA GLY A 32 -8.75 -17.42 15.58
C GLY A 32 -7.89 -17.32 14.31
N VAL A 33 -8.04 -18.30 13.41
CA VAL A 33 -7.36 -18.34 12.10
C VAL A 33 -7.79 -17.21 11.15
N GLY A 34 -8.94 -16.57 11.40
CA GLY A 34 -9.47 -15.46 10.61
C GLY A 34 -8.59 -14.20 10.67
N ILE A 35 -7.64 -14.10 11.61
CA ILE A 35 -6.69 -12.99 11.68
C ILE A 35 -5.62 -13.01 10.56
N LYS A 36 -5.38 -14.15 9.91
CA LYS A 36 -4.34 -14.24 8.86
C LYS A 36 -4.57 -13.27 7.68
N PRO A 37 -5.76 -13.18 7.06
CA PRO A 37 -6.05 -12.12 6.09
C PRO A 37 -5.96 -10.71 6.71
N VAL A 38 -6.14 -10.57 8.03
CA VAL A 38 -5.95 -9.32 8.77
C VAL A 38 -4.47 -8.92 8.89
N TYR A 39 -3.53 -9.86 8.93
CA TYR A 39 -2.11 -9.49 8.80
C TYR A 39 -1.77 -9.03 7.39
N LEU A 40 -2.30 -9.73 6.38
CA LEU A 40 -2.04 -9.41 5.00
C LEU A 40 -2.62 -8.06 4.59
N HIS A 41 -3.91 -7.79 4.82
CA HIS A 41 -4.52 -6.52 4.38
C HIS A 41 -3.90 -5.29 5.06
N VAL A 42 -3.58 -5.34 6.36
CA VAL A 42 -3.07 -4.18 7.08
C VAL A 42 -1.64 -3.92 6.65
N SER A 43 -0.81 -4.97 6.48
CA SER A 43 0.55 -4.81 5.98
C SER A 43 0.57 -4.16 4.59
N LEU A 44 -0.25 -4.65 3.66
CA LEU A 44 -0.37 -4.07 2.31
C LEU A 44 -0.93 -2.64 2.36
N THR A 45 -1.97 -2.39 3.15
CA THR A 45 -2.57 -1.05 3.27
C THR A 45 -1.56 -0.06 3.81
N TRP A 46 -0.80 -0.41 4.85
CA TRP A 46 0.26 0.44 5.41
C TRP A 46 1.38 0.67 4.41
N THR A 47 1.81 -0.35 3.67
CA THR A 47 2.82 -0.19 2.61
C THR A 47 2.32 0.74 1.51
N GLY A 48 1.08 0.59 1.07
CA GLY A 48 0.45 1.47 0.08
C GLY A 48 0.38 2.92 0.56
N MET A 49 -0.10 3.15 1.79
CA MET A 49 -0.15 4.50 2.39
C MET A 49 1.24 5.12 2.52
N PHE A 50 2.24 4.34 2.94
CA PHE A 50 3.62 4.79 3.06
C PHE A 50 4.17 5.23 1.69
N LEU A 51 4.00 4.43 0.65
CA LEU A 51 4.48 4.79 -0.69
C LEU A 51 3.72 5.95 -1.31
N LEU A 52 2.41 6.06 -1.07
CA LEU A 52 1.65 7.25 -1.46
C LEU A 52 2.23 8.48 -0.75
N ALA A 53 2.49 8.42 0.55
CA ALA A 53 3.10 9.53 1.29
C ALA A 53 4.48 9.91 0.74
N VAL A 54 5.36 8.93 0.47
CA VAL A 54 6.66 9.15 -0.20
C VAL A 54 6.46 9.82 -1.57
N SER A 55 5.44 9.40 -2.32
CA SER A 55 5.08 10.02 -3.61
C SER A 55 4.61 11.47 -3.45
N GLY A 56 3.93 11.81 -2.37
CA GLY A 56 3.58 13.20 -2.05
C GLY A 56 4.83 14.06 -1.83
N PHE A 57 5.79 13.57 -1.05
CA PHE A 57 7.06 14.28 -0.83
C PHE A 57 7.89 14.43 -2.11
N LEU A 58 7.98 13.37 -2.92
CA LEU A 58 8.62 13.44 -4.24
C LEU A 58 7.87 14.38 -5.19
N GLY A 59 6.54 14.36 -5.14
CA GLY A 59 5.67 15.24 -5.92
C GLY A 59 5.90 16.71 -5.62
N PHE A 60 6.05 17.05 -4.34
CA PHE A 60 6.45 18.40 -3.91
C PHE A 60 7.82 18.79 -4.48
N GLY A 61 8.80 17.89 -4.39
CA GLY A 61 10.13 18.11 -4.98
C GLY A 61 10.08 18.34 -6.50
N VAL A 62 9.32 17.53 -7.24
CA VAL A 62 9.13 17.66 -8.69
C VAL A 62 8.40 18.95 -9.06
N ALA A 63 7.43 19.39 -8.25
CA ALA A 63 6.72 20.64 -8.47
C ALA A 63 7.66 21.86 -8.44
N ILE A 64 8.70 21.81 -7.60
CA ILE A 64 9.70 22.86 -7.47
C ILE A 64 10.81 22.71 -8.52
N SER A 65 11.48 21.56 -8.57
CA SER A 65 12.71 21.36 -9.34
C SER A 65 12.48 20.99 -10.81
N THR A 66 11.35 20.37 -11.14
CA THR A 66 11.07 19.74 -12.45
C THR A 66 12.10 18.71 -12.93
N ASP A 67 12.90 18.19 -12.00
CA ASP A 67 13.95 17.21 -12.26
C ASP A 67 13.36 15.92 -12.87
N GLU A 68 13.95 15.46 -13.98
CA GLU A 68 13.47 14.29 -14.72
C GLU A 68 13.61 12.99 -13.92
N LYS A 69 14.73 12.86 -13.19
CA LYS A 69 15.02 11.67 -12.41
C LYS A 69 14.00 11.56 -11.27
N MET A 70 13.75 12.64 -10.53
CA MET A 70 12.71 12.70 -9.51
C MET A 70 11.32 12.43 -10.09
N ALA A 71 10.99 12.98 -11.26
CA ALA A 71 9.69 12.75 -11.91
C ALA A 71 9.47 11.28 -12.30
N SER A 72 10.50 10.59 -12.79
CA SER A 72 10.40 9.14 -13.07
C SER A 72 10.29 8.31 -11.79
N TRP A 73 11.07 8.64 -10.74
CA TRP A 73 10.94 7.99 -9.43
C TRP A 73 9.53 8.17 -8.84
N LEU A 74 9.00 9.39 -8.91
CA LEU A 74 7.62 9.70 -8.51
C LEU A 74 6.63 8.79 -9.24
N LYS A 75 6.70 8.71 -10.56
CA LYS A 75 5.78 7.89 -11.37
C LYS A 75 5.82 6.41 -10.97
N SER A 76 7.03 5.85 -10.78
CA SER A 76 7.21 4.45 -10.40
C SER A 76 6.69 4.16 -8.98
N ILE A 77 7.11 4.96 -7.99
CA ILE A 77 6.71 4.80 -6.58
C ILE A 77 5.21 4.99 -6.43
N TYR A 78 4.63 6.01 -7.07
CA TYR A 78 3.20 6.27 -7.02
C TYR A 78 2.42 5.09 -7.59
N THR A 79 2.84 4.57 -8.75
CA THR A 79 2.15 3.45 -9.41
C THR A 79 2.15 2.20 -8.53
N VAL A 80 3.28 1.89 -7.90
CA VAL A 80 3.39 0.75 -6.98
C VAL A 80 2.59 0.99 -5.69
N GLY A 81 2.68 2.19 -5.11
CA GLY A 81 1.93 2.55 -3.91
C GLY A 81 0.42 2.47 -4.11
N PHE A 82 -0.09 3.02 -5.21
CA PHE A 82 -1.49 2.91 -5.61
C PHE A 82 -1.92 1.45 -5.80
N GLY A 83 -1.12 0.65 -6.53
CA GLY A 83 -1.42 -0.77 -6.76
C GLY A 83 -1.47 -1.58 -5.45
N ILE A 84 -0.46 -1.43 -4.59
CA ILE A 84 -0.40 -2.13 -3.30
C ILE A 84 -1.54 -1.70 -2.37
N TYR A 85 -1.85 -0.41 -2.32
CA TYR A 85 -3.00 0.09 -1.55
C TYR A 85 -4.31 -0.52 -2.05
N GLY A 86 -4.50 -0.60 -3.37
CA GLY A 86 -5.67 -1.24 -3.98
C GLY A 86 -5.79 -2.72 -3.65
N VAL A 87 -4.69 -3.49 -3.72
CA VAL A 87 -4.69 -4.89 -3.29
C VAL A 87 -4.97 -5.00 -1.79
N GLY A 88 -4.37 -4.15 -0.95
CA GLY A 88 -4.67 -4.09 0.48
C GLY A 88 -6.15 -3.85 0.78
N PHE A 89 -6.80 -2.96 0.03
CA PHE A 89 -8.24 -2.73 0.11
C PHE A 89 -9.05 -3.97 -0.32
N LEU A 90 -8.69 -4.66 -1.41
CA LEU A 90 -9.40 -5.89 -1.80
C LEU A 90 -9.28 -7.01 -0.77
N VAL A 91 -8.08 -7.20 -0.21
CA VAL A 91 -7.86 -8.17 0.87
C VAL A 91 -8.63 -7.74 2.14
N SER A 92 -8.85 -6.44 2.36
CA SER A 92 -9.67 -5.99 3.48
C SER A 92 -11.13 -6.38 3.33
N LEU A 93 -11.70 -6.31 2.12
CA LEU A 93 -13.06 -6.79 1.85
C LEU A 93 -13.16 -8.30 2.11
N TYR A 94 -12.15 -9.07 1.70
CA TYR A 94 -12.09 -10.50 1.99
C TYR A 94 -11.99 -10.79 3.50
N ALA A 95 -11.10 -10.09 4.21
CA ALA A 95 -10.99 -10.20 5.66
C ALA A 95 -12.32 -9.86 6.36
N SER A 96 -13.07 -8.88 5.84
CA SER A 96 -14.40 -8.53 6.34
C SER A 96 -15.38 -9.70 6.21
N VAL A 97 -15.43 -10.33 5.05
CA VAL A 97 -16.30 -11.50 4.81
C VAL A 97 -15.95 -12.66 5.74
N VAL A 98 -14.66 -12.98 5.89
CA VAL A 98 -14.21 -14.11 6.71
C VAL A 98 -14.54 -13.92 8.20
N ASN A 99 -14.33 -12.72 8.74
CA ASN A 99 -14.42 -12.48 10.18
C ASN A 99 -15.77 -11.94 10.65
N TRP A 100 -16.53 -11.28 9.77
CA TRP A 100 -17.81 -10.63 10.12
C TRP A 100 -18.98 -11.05 9.22
N GLY A 101 -18.79 -12.04 8.33
CA GLY A 101 -19.87 -12.58 7.49
C GLY A 101 -20.33 -11.67 6.34
N GLY A 102 -19.66 -10.55 6.10
CA GLY A 102 -19.99 -9.63 5.02
C GLY A 102 -19.08 -8.41 4.95
N VAL A 103 -19.27 -7.58 3.92
CA VAL A 103 -18.52 -6.33 3.74
C VAL A 103 -19.31 -5.16 4.34
N PRO A 104 -18.76 -4.42 5.32
CA PRO A 104 -19.45 -3.31 5.96
C PRO A 104 -19.32 -2.02 5.14
N PHE A 105 -19.97 -1.95 3.97
CA PHE A 105 -19.89 -0.80 3.05
C PHE A 105 -20.34 0.54 3.65
N ARG A 106 -21.09 0.51 4.77
CA ARG A 106 -21.52 1.71 5.51
C ARG A 106 -20.52 2.13 6.60
N GLU A 107 -19.49 1.34 6.87
CA GLU A 107 -18.47 1.72 7.84
C GLU A 107 -17.67 2.91 7.29
N PRO A 108 -17.57 4.02 8.04
CA PRO A 108 -16.84 5.20 7.62
C PRO A 108 -15.41 4.88 7.15
N ARG A 109 -14.75 3.91 7.78
CA ARG A 109 -13.41 3.47 7.41
C ARG A 109 -13.32 2.84 6.02
N VAL A 110 -14.30 2.02 5.64
CA VAL A 110 -14.36 1.40 4.30
C VAL A 110 -14.59 2.47 3.24
N ILE A 111 -15.49 3.41 3.51
CA ILE A 111 -15.78 4.55 2.63
C ILE A 111 -14.52 5.43 2.47
N THR A 112 -13.82 5.75 3.56
CA THR A 112 -12.56 6.50 3.51
C THR A 112 -11.51 5.79 2.66
N ALA A 113 -11.31 4.49 2.84
CA ALA A 113 -10.33 3.74 2.06
C ALA A 113 -10.68 3.69 0.57
N LEU A 114 -11.95 3.49 0.23
CA LEU A 114 -12.44 3.54 -1.15
C LEU A 114 -12.24 4.94 -1.77
N ASN A 115 -12.56 6.00 -1.03
CA ASN A 115 -12.38 7.37 -1.50
C ASN A 115 -10.90 7.70 -1.75
N ILE A 116 -10.00 7.27 -0.86
CA ILE A 116 -8.55 7.41 -1.08
C ILE A 116 -8.14 6.71 -2.37
N LEU A 117 -8.64 5.49 -2.61
CA LEU A 117 -8.36 4.72 -3.82
C LEU A 117 -8.87 5.44 -5.07
N VAL A 118 -10.08 6.01 -5.03
CA VAL A 118 -10.66 6.78 -6.15
C VAL A 118 -9.84 8.05 -6.42
N VAL A 119 -9.52 8.84 -5.39
CA VAL A 119 -8.71 10.06 -5.54
C VAL A 119 -7.32 9.72 -6.09
N ALA A 120 -6.70 8.63 -5.60
CA ALA A 120 -5.43 8.15 -6.13
C ALA A 120 -5.56 7.70 -7.59
N ALA A 121 -6.62 6.98 -7.96
CA ALA A 121 -6.84 6.57 -9.35
C ALA A 121 -7.00 7.77 -10.29
N VAL A 122 -7.79 8.78 -9.90
CA VAL A 122 -7.96 10.01 -10.69
C VAL A 122 -6.63 10.72 -10.89
N ALA A 123 -5.85 10.93 -9.82
CA ALA A 123 -4.53 11.54 -9.93
C ALA A 123 -3.56 10.69 -10.77
N TRP A 124 -3.59 9.36 -10.64
CA TRP A 124 -2.80 8.43 -11.45
C TRP A 124 -3.08 8.54 -12.96
N ILE A 125 -4.35 8.73 -13.33
CA ILE A 125 -4.79 8.91 -14.72
C ILE A 125 -4.34 10.29 -15.22
N LEU A 126 -4.66 11.36 -14.48
CA LEU A 126 -4.35 12.73 -14.89
C LEU A 126 -2.85 12.96 -15.08
N THR A 127 -2.01 12.41 -14.21
CA THR A 127 -0.54 12.50 -14.31
C THR A 127 0.03 11.82 -15.56
N ARG A 128 -0.72 10.92 -16.21
CA ARG A 128 -0.33 10.28 -17.49
C ARG A 128 -0.83 11.04 -18.70
N TRP A 129 -1.98 11.70 -18.59
CA TRP A 129 -2.58 12.44 -19.69
C TRP A 129 -2.00 13.84 -19.85
N ILE A 130 -1.48 14.43 -18.77
CA ILE A 130 -0.97 15.80 -18.78
C ILE A 130 0.57 15.79 -18.86
N PRO A 131 1.18 16.29 -19.94
CA PRO A 131 2.64 16.29 -20.11
C PRO A 131 3.34 17.43 -19.36
N ARG A 132 2.84 17.83 -18.17
CA ARG A 132 3.40 18.95 -17.38
C ARG A 132 3.90 18.45 -16.03
N LYS A 133 5.22 18.32 -15.88
CA LYS A 133 5.86 17.77 -14.66
C LYS A 133 5.45 18.48 -13.38
N ARG A 134 5.42 19.82 -13.37
CA ARG A 134 5.01 20.58 -12.18
C ARG A 134 3.61 20.20 -11.72
N LEU A 135 2.69 20.13 -12.66
CA LEU A 135 1.31 19.73 -12.39
C LEU A 135 1.25 18.27 -11.95
N ASN A 136 2.06 17.38 -12.53
CA ASN A 136 2.11 15.98 -12.10
C ASN A 136 2.63 15.83 -10.67
N GLY A 137 3.61 16.66 -10.27
CA GLY A 137 4.07 16.76 -8.89
C GLY A 137 2.95 17.17 -7.93
N LEU A 138 2.22 18.24 -8.25
CA LEU A 138 1.09 18.73 -7.45
C LEU A 138 -0.06 17.70 -7.39
N LEU A 139 -0.45 17.11 -8.52
CA LEU A 139 -1.50 16.09 -8.59
C LEU A 139 -1.16 14.86 -7.74
N SER A 140 0.12 14.48 -7.68
CA SER A 140 0.58 13.35 -6.87
C SER A 140 0.51 13.61 -5.36
N MET A 141 0.47 14.88 -4.94
CA MET A 141 0.27 15.26 -3.53
C MET A 141 -1.19 15.15 -3.09
N VAL A 142 -2.15 15.32 -4.01
CA VAL A 142 -3.59 15.37 -3.70
C VAL A 142 -4.08 14.14 -2.91
N PRO A 143 -3.79 12.88 -3.31
CA PRO A 143 -4.22 11.71 -2.55
C PRO A 143 -3.60 11.64 -1.16
N VAL A 144 -2.38 12.15 -0.98
CA VAL A 144 -1.70 12.14 0.32
C VAL A 144 -2.35 13.13 1.28
N VAL A 145 -2.59 14.35 0.81
CA VAL A 145 -3.30 15.37 1.60
C VAL A 145 -4.70 14.87 1.96
N PHE A 146 -5.43 14.35 0.98
CA PHE A 146 -6.75 13.77 1.19
C PHE A 146 -6.73 12.62 2.20
N MET A 147 -5.77 11.70 2.08
CA MET A 147 -5.57 10.59 3.03
C MET A 147 -5.30 11.10 4.44
N ILE A 148 -4.39 12.06 4.63
CA ILE A 148 -4.06 12.60 5.96
C ILE A 148 -5.29 13.26 6.61
N MET A 149 -6.07 14.02 5.83
CA MET A 149 -7.26 14.70 6.32
C MET A 149 -8.39 13.72 6.69
N THR A 150 -8.59 12.68 5.88
CA THR A 150 -9.73 11.76 6.04
C THR A 150 -9.46 10.63 7.03
N VAL A 151 -8.23 10.10 7.08
CA VAL A 151 -7.86 9.00 8.00
C VAL A 151 -7.94 9.44 9.46
N LYS A 152 -7.62 10.72 9.76
CA LYS A 152 -7.72 11.28 11.11
C LYS A 152 -9.17 11.51 11.57
N GLY A 153 -10.07 11.77 10.63
CA GLY A 153 -11.48 12.04 10.91
C GLY A 153 -12.39 10.81 10.85
N SER A 154 -11.91 9.67 10.36
CA SER A 154 -12.74 8.46 10.23
C SER A 154 -12.99 7.84 11.61
N THR A 155 -14.25 7.76 12.02
CA THR A 155 -14.63 7.00 13.21
C THR A 155 -14.37 5.52 12.99
N ILE A 156 -13.90 4.87 14.04
CA ILE A 156 -13.62 3.44 14.04
C ILE A 156 -14.79 2.75 14.76
N VAL A 157 -15.51 1.87 14.05
CA VAL A 157 -16.67 1.16 14.61
C VAL A 157 -16.32 -0.31 14.85
N LEU A 158 -15.78 -1.00 13.84
CA LEU A 158 -15.48 -2.43 13.94
C LEU A 158 -14.07 -2.75 14.43
N HIS A 159 -13.17 -1.77 14.44
CA HIS A 159 -11.78 -1.99 14.82
C HIS A 159 -11.53 -1.45 16.24
N PRO A 160 -10.75 -2.13 17.07
CA PRO A 160 -10.28 -1.53 18.32
C PRO A 160 -9.26 -0.43 18.03
N ASP A 161 -9.12 0.53 18.94
CA ASP A 161 -8.09 1.56 18.82
C ASP A 161 -6.69 0.94 18.85
N ASN A 162 -5.86 1.30 17.86
CA ASN A 162 -4.47 0.84 17.71
C ASN A 162 -4.29 -0.68 17.87
N PRO A 163 -4.92 -1.51 17.02
CA PRO A 163 -5.01 -2.96 17.20
C PRO A 163 -3.62 -3.61 17.30
N VAL A 164 -2.67 -3.14 16.50
CA VAL A 164 -1.29 -3.66 16.49
C VAL A 164 -0.55 -3.30 17.78
N GLN A 165 -0.63 -2.06 18.24
CA GLN A 165 0.15 -1.60 19.41
C GLN A 165 -0.35 -2.20 20.73
N ASN A 166 -1.64 -2.49 20.80
CA ASN A 166 -2.26 -3.09 21.98
C ASN A 166 -2.22 -4.63 21.96
N SER A 167 -1.67 -5.24 20.91
CA SER A 167 -1.58 -6.70 20.79
C SER A 167 -0.37 -7.31 21.52
N PRO A 168 -0.42 -8.62 21.87
CA PRO A 168 0.74 -9.37 22.32
C PRO A 168 1.91 -9.34 21.34
N ASN A 169 3.13 -9.56 21.85
CA ASN A 169 4.36 -9.44 21.06
C ASN A 169 4.37 -10.32 19.80
N GLY A 170 3.85 -11.54 19.86
CA GLY A 170 3.78 -12.43 18.68
C GLY A 170 2.98 -11.83 17.52
N ILE A 171 1.83 -11.21 17.82
CA ILE A 171 0.98 -10.54 16.82
C ILE A 171 1.71 -9.30 16.27
N LYS A 172 2.38 -8.52 17.13
CA LYS A 172 3.19 -7.36 16.70
C LYS A 172 4.29 -7.78 15.73
N TYR A 173 5.04 -8.84 16.05
CA TYR A 173 6.12 -9.33 15.19
C TYR A 173 5.60 -9.87 13.86
N ALA A 174 4.50 -10.62 13.87
CA ALA A 174 3.85 -11.07 12.63
C ALA A 174 3.46 -9.88 11.76
N PHE A 175 2.82 -8.86 12.36
CA PHE A 175 2.40 -7.66 11.66
C PHE A 175 3.59 -6.87 11.06
N TYR A 176 4.59 -6.51 11.87
CA TYR A 176 5.74 -5.76 11.39
C TYR A 176 6.59 -6.56 10.41
N GLY A 177 6.71 -7.88 10.61
CA GLY A 177 7.36 -8.78 9.66
C GLY A 177 6.66 -8.77 8.30
N MET A 178 5.33 -8.90 8.28
CA MET A 178 4.54 -8.81 7.05
C MET A 178 4.66 -7.43 6.39
N PHE A 179 4.65 -6.35 7.16
CA PHE A 179 4.84 -4.99 6.66
C PHE A 179 6.23 -4.79 6.03
N MET A 180 7.29 -5.29 6.67
CA MET A 180 8.65 -5.26 6.09
C MET A 180 8.74 -6.06 4.79
N LEU A 181 8.17 -7.26 4.75
CA LEU A 181 8.13 -8.07 3.53
C LEU A 181 7.32 -7.40 2.42
N ALA A 182 6.22 -6.72 2.75
CA ALA A 182 5.43 -5.94 1.80
C ALA A 182 6.21 -4.73 1.27
N LEU A 183 7.02 -4.05 2.09
CA LEU A 183 7.94 -3.01 1.63
C LEU A 183 9.02 -3.55 0.68
N LEU A 184 9.58 -4.73 0.97
CA LEU A 184 10.54 -5.40 0.08
C LEU A 184 9.90 -5.77 -1.26
N LEU A 185 8.68 -6.30 -1.24
CA LEU A 185 7.90 -6.57 -2.46
C LEU A 185 7.68 -5.29 -3.26
N ALA A 186 7.35 -4.19 -2.58
CA ALA A 186 7.14 -2.90 -3.22
C ALA A 186 8.43 -2.34 -3.84
N GLY A 187 9.54 -2.42 -3.11
CA GLY A 187 10.87 -2.02 -3.61
C GLY A 187 11.28 -2.84 -4.84
N TRP A 188 11.05 -4.16 -4.80
CA TRP A 188 11.25 -5.03 -5.96
C TRP A 188 10.42 -4.55 -7.17
N TRP A 189 9.14 -4.26 -6.97
CA TRP A 189 8.24 -3.82 -8.05
C TRP A 189 8.69 -2.47 -8.63
N VAL A 190 9.06 -1.51 -7.78
CA VAL A 190 9.60 -0.21 -8.22
C VAL A 190 10.86 -0.41 -9.07
N CYS A 191 11.79 -1.27 -8.63
CA CYS A 191 13.01 -1.56 -9.38
C CYS A 191 12.74 -2.18 -10.76
N ILE A 192 11.73 -3.06 -10.88
CA ILE A 192 11.33 -3.64 -12.17
C ILE A 192 10.75 -2.58 -13.11
N LEU A 193 9.88 -1.69 -12.62
CA LEU A 193 9.33 -0.60 -13.43
C LEU A 193 10.43 0.35 -13.91
N ARG A 194 11.34 0.72 -13.01
CA ARG A 194 12.51 1.57 -13.31
C ARG A 194 13.39 0.99 -14.41
N LYS A 195 13.75 -0.29 -14.33
CA LYS A 195 14.55 -0.97 -15.36
C LYS A 195 13.85 -0.99 -16.73
N LYS A 196 12.52 -1.07 -16.75
CA LYS A 196 11.74 -1.02 -17.99
C LYS A 196 11.73 0.39 -18.59
N GLU A 197 11.64 1.43 -17.77
CA GLU A 197 11.72 2.83 -18.22
C GLU A 197 13.12 3.18 -18.75
N ASP A 198 14.19 2.69 -18.12
CA ASP A 198 15.57 2.94 -18.55
C ASP A 198 15.96 2.20 -19.85
N ALA A 199 15.14 1.23 -20.28
CA ALA A 199 15.37 0.43 -21.49
C ALA A 199 14.53 0.88 -22.69
N ALA A 200 13.60 1.82 -22.50
CA ALA A 200 12.69 2.36 -23.52
C ALA A 200 13.21 3.71 -24.03
#